data_AF-A0A7C1QTX3-F1
#
_entry.id   AF-A0A7C1QTX3-F1
#
_cell.length_a   1.000
_cell.length_b   1.000
_cell.length_c   1.000
_cell.angle_alpha   90.00
_cell.angle_beta   90.00
_cell.angle_gamma   90.00
#
_symmetry.space_group_name_H-M   'P 1'
#
loop_
_entity.id
_entity.type
_entity.pdbx_description
1 polymer ?
#
loop_
_entity_poly.entity_id
_entity_poly.type
_entity_poly.pdbx_seq_one_letter_code
_entity_poly.pdbx_strand_id
1 'polypeptide(L)'
;MRKIDITVGEKVSLEGENIQISFIQFIPDFILNEKNEAATRSLQPRNPAAFIEGWQEEEKIFSGWIFSQFPDFSRIHSEKETDLSFELKNFKASQYSGIEAAKDPGVNIIWLGCTLLMIGLACAFYWPSREIKIILEETQGKTGVIAGGIASKNREDFQSEFDKIMTSLRRLR
;
A
#
# COMPACT_ATOMS: atom_id res chain seq x y z
N MET A 1 -25.26 -0.70 -29.17
CA MET A 1 -24.25 0.16 -28.50
C MET A 1 -22.99 -0.66 -28.24
N ARG A 2 -21.88 -0.32 -28.88
CA ARG A 2 -20.56 -0.90 -28.57
C ARG A 2 -19.93 -0.09 -27.44
N LYS A 3 -19.24 -0.77 -26.51
CA LYS A 3 -18.51 -0.12 -25.41
C LYS A 3 -17.02 -0.28 -25.67
N ILE A 4 -16.29 0.82 -25.59
CA ILE A 4 -14.84 0.87 -25.78
C ILE A 4 -14.29 1.58 -24.55
N ASP A 5 -13.36 0.93 -23.86
CA ASP A 5 -12.59 1.55 -22.79
C ASP A 5 -11.32 2.14 -23.40
N ILE A 6 -11.05 3.41 -23.12
CA ILE A 6 -9.97 4.17 -23.75
C ILE A 6 -9.26 5.01 -22.67
N THR A 7 -7.94 5.14 -22.79
CA THR A 7 -7.16 6.04 -21.94
C THR A 7 -6.93 7.36 -22.65
N VAL A 8 -6.77 8.45 -21.89
CA VAL A 8 -6.43 9.77 -22.45
C VAL A 8 -5.11 9.69 -23.21
N GLY A 9 -5.12 10.14 -24.47
CA GLY A 9 -3.99 10.09 -25.39
C GLY A 9 -3.89 8.82 -26.23
N GLU A 10 -4.73 7.80 -25.98
CA GLU A 10 -4.78 6.60 -26.81
C GLU A 10 -5.72 6.78 -28.02
N LYS A 11 -5.36 6.14 -29.13
CA LYS A 11 -6.19 6.03 -30.33
C LYS A 11 -6.75 4.62 -30.43
N VAL A 12 -8.05 4.49 -30.68
CA VAL A 12 -8.68 3.18 -30.96
C VAL A 12 -9.37 3.23 -32.30
N SER A 13 -9.13 2.18 -33.10
CA SER A 13 -9.81 1.98 -34.38
C SER A 13 -11.20 1.39 -34.16
N LEU A 14 -12.21 1.94 -34.84
CA LEU A 14 -13.55 1.38 -34.85
C LEU A 14 -13.62 0.19 -35.83
N GLU A 15 -14.01 -0.98 -35.36
CA GLU A 15 -14.18 -2.14 -36.24
C GLU A 15 -15.35 -1.93 -37.23
N GLY A 16 -15.05 -1.72 -38.51
CA GLY A 16 -16.04 -1.63 -39.59
C GLY A 16 -16.07 -0.30 -40.34
N GLU A 17 -15.47 0.75 -39.79
CA GLU A 17 -15.24 2.03 -40.46
C GLU A 17 -13.74 2.34 -40.32
N ASN A 18 -13.05 2.83 -41.34
CA ASN A 18 -11.60 3.12 -41.29
C ASN A 18 -11.29 4.37 -40.45
N ILE A 19 -11.91 4.47 -39.27
CA ILE A 19 -11.97 5.64 -38.40
C ILE A 19 -11.27 5.30 -37.09
N GLN A 20 -10.30 6.12 -36.75
CA GLN A 20 -9.61 6.12 -35.48
C GLN A 20 -10.19 7.20 -34.58
N ILE A 21 -10.60 6.83 -33.38
CA ILE A 21 -11.06 7.77 -32.37
C ILE A 21 -9.94 7.97 -31.36
N SER A 22 -9.66 9.24 -31.08
CA SER A 22 -8.69 9.66 -30.08
C SER A 22 -9.39 10.38 -28.95
N PHE A 23 -9.07 10.01 -27.72
CA PHE A 23 -9.55 10.70 -26.54
C PHE A 23 -8.49 11.70 -26.09
N ILE A 24 -8.73 12.99 -26.32
CA ILE A 24 -7.71 14.01 -26.17
C ILE A 24 -7.64 14.52 -24.73
N GLN A 25 -8.81 14.78 -24.12
CA GLN A 25 -8.85 15.43 -22.81
C GLN A 25 -10.11 15.03 -22.03
N PHE A 26 -9.94 14.86 -20.72
CA PHE A 26 -11.04 14.70 -19.77
C PHE A 26 -11.07 15.91 -18.82
N ILE A 27 -12.25 16.49 -18.61
CA ILE A 27 -12.49 17.57 -17.65
C ILE A 27 -13.58 17.11 -16.67
N PRO A 28 -13.31 17.00 -15.36
CA PRO A 28 -14.29 16.50 -14.38
C PRO A 28 -15.43 17.48 -14.08
N ASP A 29 -15.18 18.79 -14.04
CA ASP A 29 -16.21 19.82 -13.82
C ASP A 29 -16.08 20.92 -14.88
N PHE A 30 -16.65 20.65 -16.05
CA PHE A 30 -16.51 21.50 -17.23
C PHE A 30 -17.17 22.87 -17.04
N ILE A 31 -16.36 23.91 -17.27
CA ILE A 31 -16.77 25.30 -17.38
C ILE A 31 -16.06 25.97 -18.55
N LEU A 32 -16.66 27.03 -19.07
CA LEU A 32 -15.99 27.99 -19.92
C LEU A 32 -15.49 29.13 -19.03
N ASN A 33 -14.19 29.44 -19.10
CA ASN A 33 -13.61 30.56 -18.36
C ASN A 33 -14.01 31.90 -19.02
N GLU A 34 -13.54 33.03 -18.46
CA GLU A 34 -13.82 34.38 -19.00
C GLU A 34 -13.30 34.58 -20.45
N LYS A 35 -12.35 33.75 -20.89
CA LYS A 35 -11.82 33.75 -22.27
C LYS A 35 -12.54 32.75 -23.19
N ASN A 36 -13.61 32.13 -22.71
CA ASN A 36 -14.38 31.12 -23.41
C ASN A 36 -13.58 29.83 -23.74
N GLU A 37 -12.58 29.51 -22.93
CA GLU A 37 -11.77 28.28 -23.01
C GLU A 37 -12.29 27.24 -22.01
N ALA A 38 -12.17 25.96 -22.36
CA ALA A 38 -12.57 24.86 -21.49
C ALA A 38 -11.63 24.75 -20.28
N ALA A 39 -12.21 24.81 -19.08
CA ALA A 39 -11.49 24.71 -17.82
C ALA A 39 -12.22 23.79 -16.83
N THR A 40 -11.51 23.37 -15.78
CA THR A 40 -12.09 22.61 -14.68
C THR A 40 -12.35 23.51 -13.48
N ARG A 41 -13.57 23.49 -12.94
CA ARG A 41 -13.92 24.25 -11.72
C ARG A 41 -13.46 23.54 -10.44
N SER A 42 -13.51 22.20 -10.45
CA SER A 42 -13.21 21.33 -9.31
C SER A 42 -12.66 19.99 -9.81
N LEU A 43 -12.00 19.24 -8.93
CA LEU A 43 -11.59 17.85 -9.18
C LEU A 43 -12.76 16.86 -8.96
N GLN A 44 -13.88 17.32 -8.43
CA GLN A 44 -15.08 16.51 -8.27
C GLN A 44 -15.82 16.42 -9.62
N PRO A 45 -16.22 15.22 -10.07
CA PRO A 45 -16.83 15.03 -11.39
C PRO A 45 -18.30 15.48 -11.42
N ARG A 46 -18.54 16.79 -11.25
CA ARG A 46 -19.88 17.39 -11.20
C ARG A 46 -20.48 17.65 -12.58
N ASN A 47 -19.64 17.94 -13.57
CA ASN A 47 -20.06 18.10 -14.97
C ASN A 47 -18.96 17.51 -15.88
N PRO A 48 -18.79 16.18 -15.86
CA PRO A 48 -17.68 15.55 -16.54
C PRO A 48 -17.89 15.58 -18.05
N ALA A 49 -16.89 16.11 -18.75
CA ALA A 49 -16.85 16.24 -20.19
C ALA A 49 -15.56 15.64 -20.75
N ALA A 50 -15.64 15.11 -21.96
CA ALA A 50 -14.50 14.60 -22.69
C ALA A 50 -14.41 15.25 -24.07
N PHE A 51 -13.19 15.58 -24.50
CA PHE A 51 -12.92 16.01 -25.86
C PHE A 51 -12.46 14.82 -26.68
N ILE A 52 -13.23 14.52 -27.73
CA ILE A 52 -12.95 13.42 -28.65
C ILE A 52 -12.66 13.95 -30.04
N GLU A 53 -11.82 13.22 -30.77
CA GLU A 53 -11.53 13.48 -32.18
C GLU A 53 -11.60 12.19 -32.97
N GLY A 54 -12.26 12.25 -34.13
CA GLY A 54 -12.26 11.19 -35.12
C GLY A 54 -11.31 11.53 -36.26
N TRP A 55 -10.50 10.56 -36.65
CA TRP A 55 -9.54 10.65 -37.74
C TRP A 55 -9.80 9.52 -38.73
N GLN A 56 -9.81 9.82 -40.01
CA GLN A 56 -9.84 8.83 -41.09
C GLN A 56 -8.55 9.01 -41.89
N GLU A 57 -7.68 8.00 -41.83
CA GLU A 57 -6.30 8.12 -42.34
C GLU A 57 -5.54 9.28 -41.66
N GLU A 58 -5.32 10.39 -42.37
CA GLU A 58 -4.68 11.61 -41.84
C GLU A 58 -5.66 12.80 -41.72
N GLU A 59 -6.90 12.65 -42.17
CA GLU A 59 -7.91 13.71 -42.15
C GLU A 59 -8.77 13.63 -40.88
N LYS A 60 -8.92 14.77 -40.20
CA LYS A 60 -9.82 14.89 -39.05
C LYS A 60 -11.25 14.99 -39.54
N ILE A 61 -12.09 14.02 -39.18
CA ILE A 61 -13.48 13.95 -39.65
C ILE A 61 -14.47 14.58 -38.68
N PHE A 62 -14.17 14.55 -37.37
CA PHE A 62 -14.99 15.22 -36.36
C PHE A 62 -14.19 15.55 -35.11
N SER A 63 -14.67 16.53 -34.35
CA SER A 63 -14.27 16.75 -32.97
C SER A 63 -15.35 17.42 -32.15
N GLY A 64 -15.36 17.15 -30.85
CA GLY A 64 -16.29 17.82 -29.99
C GLY A 64 -16.21 17.41 -28.54
N TRP A 65 -16.97 18.13 -27.74
CA TRP A 65 -17.17 17.82 -26.33
C TRP A 65 -18.38 16.90 -26.18
N ILE A 66 -18.18 15.79 -25.49
CA ILE A 66 -19.25 14.90 -25.04
C ILE A 66 -19.41 15.01 -23.53
N PHE A 67 -20.65 15.03 -23.06
CA PHE A 67 -20.97 15.21 -21.64
C PHE A 67 -21.64 13.97 -21.08
N SER A 68 -21.23 13.54 -19.88
CA SER A 68 -21.84 12.37 -19.24
C SER A 68 -23.25 12.66 -18.70
N GLN A 69 -23.42 13.83 -18.07
CA GLN A 69 -24.68 14.21 -17.42
C GLN A 69 -25.68 14.86 -18.37
N PHE A 70 -25.20 15.42 -19.48
CA PHE A 70 -26.01 16.14 -20.45
C PHE A 70 -25.71 15.65 -21.87
N PRO A 71 -26.04 14.38 -22.22
CA PRO A 71 -25.71 13.81 -23.53
C PRO A 71 -26.23 14.64 -24.70
N ASP A 72 -27.42 15.23 -24.57
CA ASP A 72 -28.08 16.09 -25.58
C ASP A 72 -27.30 17.38 -25.90
N PHE A 73 -26.40 17.81 -25.00
CA PHE A 73 -25.58 19.00 -25.18
C PHE A 73 -24.21 18.70 -25.79
N SER A 74 -23.95 17.43 -26.14
CA SER A 74 -22.72 17.02 -26.80
C SER A 74 -22.65 17.62 -28.20
N ARG A 75 -21.83 18.67 -28.36
CA ARG A 75 -21.63 19.35 -29.65
C ARG A 75 -20.43 18.73 -30.34
N ILE A 76 -20.71 17.81 -31.25
CA ILE A 76 -19.71 17.26 -32.16
C ILE A 76 -19.77 18.05 -33.46
N HIS A 77 -18.67 18.72 -33.77
CA HIS A 77 -18.47 19.35 -35.06
C HIS A 77 -17.90 18.30 -36.01
N SER A 78 -18.71 17.85 -36.95
CA SER A 78 -18.30 16.88 -37.97
C SER A 78 -18.12 17.60 -39.31
N GLU A 79 -16.97 17.39 -39.94
CA GLU A 79 -16.70 17.88 -41.31
C GLU A 79 -17.31 16.94 -42.38
N LYS A 80 -17.61 15.69 -42.00
CA LYS A 80 -18.35 14.72 -42.81
C LYS A 80 -19.63 14.28 -42.08
N GLU A 81 -20.73 14.09 -42.80
CA GLU A 81 -21.96 13.53 -42.23
C GLU A 81 -21.70 12.09 -41.76
N THR A 82 -21.54 11.90 -40.46
CA THR A 82 -21.44 10.60 -39.81
C THR A 82 -22.63 10.42 -38.87
N ASP A 83 -23.33 9.29 -38.97
CA ASP A 83 -24.51 8.96 -38.15
C ASP A 83 -24.11 8.41 -36.75
N LEU A 84 -22.92 8.80 -36.28
CA LEU A 84 -22.32 8.28 -35.07
C LEU A 84 -22.65 9.18 -33.88
N SER A 85 -23.30 8.61 -32.86
CA SER A 85 -23.52 9.27 -31.56
C SER A 85 -22.57 8.70 -30.51
N PHE A 86 -21.93 9.60 -29.76
CA PHE A 86 -20.99 9.24 -28.71
C PHE A 86 -21.51 9.66 -27.35
N GLU A 87 -21.54 8.72 -26.40
CA GLU A 87 -21.99 8.95 -25.03
C GLU A 87 -20.89 8.58 -24.03
N LEU A 88 -20.60 9.50 -23.10
CA LEU A 88 -19.68 9.23 -21.99
C LEU A 88 -20.43 8.56 -20.83
N LYS A 89 -20.36 7.23 -20.73
CA LYS A 89 -21.08 6.47 -19.67
C LYS A 89 -20.29 6.23 -18.40
N ASN A 90 -19.08 5.68 -18.52
CA ASN A 90 -18.25 5.32 -17.37
C ASN A 90 -16.91 6.04 -17.47
N PHE A 91 -16.48 6.68 -16.38
CA PHE A 91 -15.18 7.31 -16.29
C PHE A 91 -14.54 6.98 -14.93
N LYS A 92 -13.23 6.76 -14.93
CA LYS A 92 -12.41 6.65 -13.72
C LYS A 92 -11.51 7.87 -13.64
N ALA A 93 -12.01 8.94 -13.04
CA ALA A 93 -11.18 10.08 -12.71
C ALA A 93 -10.35 9.74 -11.48
N SER A 94 -9.03 9.65 -11.63
CA SER A 94 -8.13 9.55 -10.48
C SER A 94 -8.29 10.83 -9.67
N GLN A 95 -8.93 10.73 -8.50
CA GLN A 95 -9.03 11.85 -7.59
C GLN A 95 -7.63 12.11 -7.06
N TYR A 96 -6.97 13.14 -7.56
CA TYR A 96 -5.79 13.70 -6.93
C TYR A 96 -6.25 14.28 -5.59
N SER A 97 -6.31 13.45 -4.55
CA SER A 97 -6.36 13.95 -3.19
C SER A 97 -5.05 14.70 -3.00
N GLY A 98 -5.09 15.98 -2.63
CA GLY A 98 -3.89 16.73 -2.21
C GLY A 98 -3.23 16.17 -0.94
N ILE A 99 -3.59 14.96 -0.53
CA ILE A 99 -2.88 14.17 0.46
C ILE A 99 -1.65 13.61 -0.24
N GLU A 100 -0.58 14.39 -0.17
CA GLU A 100 0.76 13.89 -0.45
C GLU A 100 1.13 12.91 0.67
N ALA A 101 1.21 11.62 0.33
CA ALA A 101 1.76 10.62 1.24
C ALA A 101 3.29 10.79 1.28
N ALA A 102 3.77 11.66 2.17
CA ALA A 102 5.19 11.81 2.44
C ALA A 102 5.73 10.47 2.98
N LYS A 103 6.57 9.80 2.16
CA LYS A 103 7.21 8.54 2.54
C LYS A 103 8.57 8.86 3.13
N ASP A 104 8.65 8.89 4.45
CA ASP A 104 9.91 9.13 5.15
C ASP A 104 10.71 7.83 5.30
N PRO A 105 11.86 7.68 4.60
CA PRO A 105 12.66 6.45 4.66
C PRO A 105 13.29 6.20 6.04
N GLY A 106 13.36 7.22 6.91
CA GLY A 106 13.91 7.13 8.26
C GLY A 106 13.02 6.39 9.27
N VAL A 107 11.73 6.21 8.98
CA VAL A 107 10.77 5.56 9.90
C VAL A 107 11.21 4.13 10.27
N ASN A 108 11.81 3.42 9.32
CA ASN A 108 12.31 2.06 9.55
C ASN A 108 13.45 2.02 10.58
N ILE A 109 14.34 3.03 10.58
CA ILE A 109 15.47 3.12 11.51
C ILE A 109 14.97 3.42 12.92
N ILE A 110 13.95 4.29 13.05
CA ILE A 110 13.34 4.63 14.34
C ILE A 110 12.71 3.41 14.99
N TRP A 111 11.97 2.60 14.22
CA TRP A 111 11.38 1.35 14.71
C TRP A 111 12.42 0.33 15.12
N LEU A 112 13.52 0.22 14.37
CA LEU A 112 14.63 -0.66 14.73
C LEU A 112 15.25 -0.23 16.07
N GLY A 113 15.49 1.07 16.27
CA GLY A 113 15.98 1.63 17.53
C GLY A 113 15.03 1.39 18.70
N CYS A 114 13.73 1.66 18.53
CA CYS A 114 12.72 1.41 19.56
C CYS A 114 12.64 -0.08 19.93
N THR A 115 12.71 -0.97 18.94
CA THR A 115 12.70 -2.42 19.16
C THR A 115 13.93 -2.87 19.95
N LEU A 116 15.12 -2.38 19.60
CA LEU A 116 16.36 -2.70 20.30
C LEU A 116 16.32 -2.23 21.76
N LEU A 117 15.76 -1.04 22.03
CA LEU A 117 15.57 -0.53 23.38
C LEU A 117 14.61 -1.40 24.20
N MET A 118 13.49 -1.83 23.61
CA MET A 118 12.53 -2.71 24.29
C MET A 118 13.15 -4.06 24.64
N ILE A 119 13.95 -4.64 23.74
CA ILE A 119 14.68 -5.89 24.00
C ILE A 119 15.73 -5.69 25.10
N GLY A 120 16.50 -4.60 25.04
CA GLY A 120 17.51 -4.29 26.07
C GLY A 120 16.88 -4.14 27.46
N LEU A 121 15.74 -3.47 27.55
CA LEU A 121 14.98 -3.33 28.78
C LEU A 121 14.46 -4.68 29.29
N ALA A 122 13.92 -5.51 28.40
CA ALA A 122 13.47 -6.86 28.74
C ALA A 122 14.64 -7.71 29.28
N CYS A 123 15.78 -7.72 28.61
CA CYS A 123 16.97 -8.44 29.08
C CYS A 123 17.42 -7.94 30.46
N ALA A 124 17.43 -6.62 30.71
CA ALA A 124 17.83 -6.06 32.00
C ALA A 124 16.92 -6.51 33.16
N PHE A 125 15.61 -6.63 32.92
CA PHE A 125 14.67 -7.08 33.96
C PHE A 125 14.63 -8.60 34.13
N TYR A 126 14.70 -9.35 33.03
CA TYR A 126 14.40 -10.79 32.99
C TYR A 126 15.62 -11.71 32.90
N TRP A 127 16.85 -11.20 32.87
CA TRP A 127 18.05 -12.04 32.91
C TRP A 127 18.56 -12.22 34.36
N PRO A 128 18.16 -13.28 35.10
CA PRO A 128 18.71 -13.57 36.41
C PRO A 128 20.11 -14.17 36.28
N SER A 129 21.08 -13.63 37.03
CA SER A 129 22.33 -14.33 37.27
C SER A 129 22.09 -15.50 38.24
N ARG A 130 22.41 -16.72 37.80
CA ARG A 130 22.35 -17.95 38.59
C ARG A 130 23.74 -18.56 38.62
N GLU A 131 24.27 -18.81 39.82
CA GLU A 131 25.56 -19.46 40.02
C GLU A 131 25.36 -20.77 40.79
N ILE A 132 25.96 -21.85 40.31
CA ILE A 132 26.00 -23.16 40.98
C ILE A 132 27.45 -23.47 41.31
N LYS A 133 27.72 -23.85 42.57
CA LYS A 133 29.04 -24.28 43.06
C LYS A 133 28.94 -25.70 43.57
N ILE A 134 29.87 -26.55 43.14
CA ILE A 134 29.93 -27.96 43.54
C ILE A 134 31.31 -28.21 44.13
N ILE A 135 31.35 -28.75 45.34
CA ILE A 135 32.55 -29.14 46.08
C ILE A 135 32.51 -30.67 46.22
N LEU A 136 33.61 -31.32 45.83
CA LEU A 136 33.79 -32.76 45.93
C LEU A 136 34.77 -33.03 47.06
N GLU A 137 34.36 -33.79 48.07
CA GLU A 137 35.22 -34.21 49.17
C GLU A 137 35.34 -35.73 49.18
N GLU A 138 36.55 -36.26 49.30
CA GLU A 138 36.79 -37.70 49.38
C GLU A 138 37.09 -38.06 50.84
N THR A 139 36.23 -38.89 51.46
CA THR A 139 36.43 -39.35 52.83
C THR A 139 36.31 -40.87 52.88
N GLN A 140 37.37 -41.55 53.31
CA GLN A 140 37.43 -43.01 53.52
C GLN A 140 36.91 -43.85 52.33
N GLY A 141 37.37 -43.55 51.11
CA GLY A 141 37.01 -44.31 49.89
C GLY A 141 35.59 -44.06 49.37
N LYS A 142 34.89 -43.03 49.88
CA LYS A 142 33.60 -42.57 49.38
C LYS A 142 33.71 -41.10 48.97
N THR A 143 33.30 -40.79 47.74
CA THR A 143 33.14 -39.41 47.27
C THR A 143 31.86 -38.81 47.85
N GLY A 144 32.01 -37.83 48.74
CA GLY A 144 30.99 -36.90 49.18
C GLY A 144 30.88 -35.73 48.17
N VAL A 145 29.65 -35.31 47.91
CA VAL A 145 29.36 -34.19 47.00
C VAL A 145 28.55 -33.16 47.77
N ILE A 146 29.08 -31.94 47.87
CA ILE A 146 28.39 -30.78 48.43
C ILE A 146 28.09 -29.83 47.28
N ALA A 147 26.82 -29.62 46.97
CA ALA A 147 26.40 -28.67 45.95
C ALA A 147 25.62 -27.53 46.61
N GLY A 148 25.87 -26.30 46.17
CA GLY A 148 25.14 -25.10 46.59
C GLY A 148 24.94 -24.16 45.42
N GLY A 149 23.96 -23.26 45.52
CA GLY A 149 23.67 -22.30 44.44
C GLY A 149 23.21 -20.96 44.97
N ILE A 150 23.50 -19.90 44.21
CA ILE A 150 23.08 -18.52 44.47
C ILE A 150 22.28 -18.06 43.26
N ALA A 151 21.04 -17.62 43.50
CA ALA A 151 20.19 -17.00 42.49
C ALA A 151 19.84 -15.58 42.94
N SER A 152 20.07 -14.59 42.07
CA SER A 152 19.80 -13.17 42.38
C SER A 152 18.31 -12.81 42.32
N LYS A 153 17.51 -13.53 41.52
CA LYS A 153 16.05 -13.41 41.39
C LYS A 153 15.40 -14.80 41.28
N ASN A 154 14.11 -14.94 41.59
CA ASN A 154 13.32 -16.17 41.53
C ASN A 154 13.96 -17.38 42.25
N ARG A 155 14.24 -17.22 43.54
CA ARG A 155 14.90 -18.24 44.37
C ARG A 155 14.13 -19.56 44.45
N GLU A 156 12.79 -19.51 44.46
CA GLU A 156 11.92 -20.69 44.54
C GLU A 156 11.98 -21.56 43.27
N ASP A 157 11.91 -20.93 42.08
CA ASP A 157 12.06 -21.64 40.81
C ASP A 157 13.45 -22.28 40.70
N PHE A 158 14.49 -21.54 41.08
CA PHE A 158 15.86 -22.06 41.10
C PHE A 158 16.01 -23.23 42.07
N GLN A 159 15.37 -23.18 43.25
CA GLN A 159 15.40 -24.28 44.21
C GLN A 159 14.77 -25.55 43.63
N SER A 160 13.60 -25.43 43.00
CA SER A 160 12.91 -26.56 42.34
C SER A 160 13.76 -27.17 41.20
N GLU A 161 14.40 -26.33 40.37
CA GLU A 161 15.33 -26.80 39.34
C GLU A 161 16.59 -27.44 39.93
N PHE A 162 17.17 -26.82 40.96
CA PHE A 162 18.36 -27.32 41.64
C PHE A 162 18.10 -28.69 42.28
N ASP A 163 16.96 -28.87 42.95
CA ASP A 163 16.56 -30.14 43.53
C ASP A 163 16.34 -31.21 42.46
N LYS A 164 15.75 -30.87 41.31
CA LYS A 164 15.62 -31.78 40.16
C LYS A 164 16.99 -32.20 39.61
N ILE A 165 17.92 -31.26 39.46
CA ILE A 165 19.29 -31.51 39.00
C ILE A 165 20.01 -32.43 40.01
N MET A 166 19.91 -32.14 41.31
CA MET A 166 20.57 -32.93 42.35
C MET A 166 19.97 -34.34 42.49
N THR A 167 18.65 -34.47 42.34
CA THR A 167 17.96 -35.76 42.32
C THR A 167 18.40 -36.60 41.11
N SER A 168 18.54 -35.97 39.95
CA SER A 168 19.00 -36.65 38.72
C SER A 168 20.45 -37.11 38.86
N LEU A 169 21.33 -36.26 39.41
CA LEU A 169 22.72 -36.60 39.74
C LEU A 169 22.82 -37.76 40.73
N ARG A 170 21.99 -37.79 41.76
CA ARG A 170 21.95 -38.89 42.74
C ARG A 170 21.49 -40.20 42.11
N ARG A 171 20.60 -40.15 41.11
CA ARG A 171 20.07 -41.34 40.40
C ARG A 171 21.06 -41.90 39.36
N LEU A 172 21.99 -41.08 38.87
CA LEU A 172 23.03 -41.46 37.91
C LEU A 172 24.25 -42.16 38.56
N ARG A 173 24.28 -42.25 39.89
CA ARG A 173 25.28 -42.97 40.69
C ARG A 173 24.74 -44.33 41.14
#